data_AF-A0A4Y2RIC0-F1
#
_entry.id   AF-A0A4Y2RIC0-F1
#
_cell.length_a   1.000
_cell.length_b   1.000
_cell.length_c   1.000
_cell.angle_alpha   90.00
_cell.angle_beta   90.00
_cell.angle_gamma   90.00
#
_symmetry.space_group_name_H-M   'P 1'
#
loop_
_entity.id
_entity.type
_entity.pdbx_description
1 polymer ?
#
loop_
_entity_poly.entity_id
_entity_poly.type
_entity_poly.pdbx_seq_one_letter_code
_entity_poly.pdbx_strand_id
1 'polypeptide(L)' 'MAIQNSNLPPSFINEVVKIVEDETIVRRSKSVSDVYSWIEEYGRTSDTKWNLQSSRPSGTRLVC' A
#
# COMPACT_ATOMS: atom_id res chain seq x y z
N MET A 1 3.67 1.13 -15.01
CA MET A 1 3.85 2.55 -14.63
C MET A 1 4.36 2.59 -13.21
N ALA A 2 5.57 3.08 -12.98
CA ALA A 2 6.12 3.19 -11.63
C ALA A 2 5.36 4.27 -10.83
N ILE A 3 4.81 3.91 -9.68
CA ILE A 3 4.18 4.86 -8.76
C ILE A 3 5.26 5.81 -8.22
N GLN A 4 5.15 7.09 -8.55
CA GLN A 4 5.93 8.14 -7.90
C GLN A 4 5.16 8.68 -6.70
N ASN A 5 5.87 9.08 -5.63
CA ASN A 5 5.26 9.65 -4.42
C ASN A 5 4.38 10.87 -4.72
N SER A 6 4.70 11.63 -5.78
CA SER A 6 3.88 12.76 -6.25
C SER A 6 2.50 12.37 -6.76
N ASN A 7 2.33 11.11 -7.17
CA ASN A 7 1.07 10.59 -7.73
C ASN A 7 0.17 10.01 -6.63
N LEU A 8 0.67 9.93 -5.40
CA LEU A 8 -0.09 9.43 -4.26
C LEU A 8 -0.94 10.57 -3.67
N PRO A 9 -2.16 10.27 -3.19
CA PRO A 9 -2.99 11.27 -2.53
C PRO A 9 -2.23 11.93 -1.35
N PRO A 10 -2.44 13.22 -1.06
CA PRO A 10 -1.81 13.86 0.10
C PRO A 10 -2.16 13.20 1.44
N SER A 11 -3.29 12.48 1.49
CA SER A 11 -3.76 11.66 2.62
C SER A 11 -3.03 10.31 2.74
N PHE A 12 -2.04 10.03 1.89
CA PHE A 12 -1.32 8.78 1.87
C PHE A 12 -0.30 8.69 3.01
N ILE A 13 -0.73 8.11 4.14
CA ILE A 13 0.10 7.88 5.35
C ILE A 13 0.62 6.43 5.37
N ASN A 14 1.21 5.95 4.27
CA ASN A 14 1.70 4.57 4.20
C ASN A 14 3.17 4.51 3.79
N GLU A 15 3.81 3.41 4.19
CA GLU A 15 5.20 3.15 3.84
C GLU A 15 5.26 2.40 2.51
N VAL A 16 5.96 2.98 1.54
CA VAL A 16 6.30 2.29 0.30
C VAL A 16 7.52 1.42 0.58
N VAL A 17 7.32 0.11 0.62
CA VAL A 17 8.39 -0.85 0.96
C VAL A 17 9.29 -1.11 -0.23
N LYS A 18 8.69 -1.26 -1.42
CA LYS A 18 9.42 -1.57 -2.64
C LYS A 18 8.69 -1.00 -3.85
N ILE A 19 9.45 -0.41 -4.74
CA ILE A 19 9.02 -0.01 -6.09
C ILE A 19 9.88 -0.81 -7.06
N VAL A 20 9.24 -1.64 -7.87
CA VAL A 20 9.80 -2.33 -9.03
C VAL A 20 9.06 -1.81 -10.25
N GLU A 21 9.65 -1.93 -11.44
CA GLU A 21 9.13 -1.37 -12.70
C GLU A 21 7.64 -1.69 -12.95
N ASP A 22 7.21 -2.90 -12.57
CA ASP A 22 5.83 -3.39 -12.73
C ASP A 22 5.09 -3.65 -11.41
N GLU A 23 5.76 -3.59 -10.26
CA GLU A 23 5.17 -3.95 -8.97
C GLU A 23 5.49 -2.93 -7.89
N THR A 24 4.45 -2.49 -7.18
CA THR A 24 4.62 -1.59 -6.03
C THR A 24 4.08 -2.25 -4.78
N ILE A 25 4.93 -2.42 -3.77
CA ILE A 25 4.55 -2.98 -2.47
C ILE A 25 4.40 -1.84 -1.48
N VAL A 26 3.17 -1.63 -1.04
CA VAL A 26 2.82 -0.65 -0.02
C VAL A 26 2.42 -1.38 1.25
N ARG A 27 2.99 -0.97 2.39
CA ARG A 27 2.65 -1.52 3.70
C ARG A 27 1.78 -0.54 4.47
N ARG A 28 0.60 -1.01 4.88
CA ARG A 28 -0.36 -0.29 5.73
C ARG A 28 -0.42 -0.91 7.13
N SER A 29 -0.45 -0.06 8.16
CA SER A 29 -0.75 -0.44 9.55
C SER A 29 -2.21 -0.18 9.95
N LYS A 30 -3.00 0.45 9.06
CA LYS A 30 -4.40 0.81 9.30
C LYS A 30 -5.37 -0.36 9.11
N SER A 31 -6.63 -0.13 9.49
CA SER A 31 -7.70 -1.12 9.40
C SER A 31 -7.96 -1.58 7.96
N VAL A 32 -8.56 -2.76 7.81
CA VAL A 32 -8.93 -3.30 6.48
C VAL A 32 -9.86 -2.36 5.72
N SER A 33 -10.80 -1.68 6.39
CA SER A 33 -11.69 -0.70 5.77
C SER A 33 -10.94 0.50 5.21
N ASP A 34 -9.94 1.03 5.93
CA ASP A 34 -9.12 2.15 5.44
C ASP A 34 -8.30 1.77 4.21
N VAL A 35 -7.89 0.50 4.12
CA VAL A 35 -7.18 -0.06 2.97
C VAL A 35 -8.11 -0.12 1.76
N TYR A 36 -9.34 -0.62 1.94
CA TYR A 36 -10.32 -0.70 0.86
C TYR A 36 -10.67 0.67 0.28
N SER A 37 -10.97 1.66 1.12
CA SER A 37 -11.29 3.02 0.66
C SER A 37 -10.16 3.63 -0.17
N TRP A 38 -8.90 3.36 0.21
CA TRP A 38 -7.77 3.84 -0.56
C TRP A 38 -7.60 3.11 -1.90
N ILE A 39 -7.78 1.79 -1.92
CA ILE A 39 -7.72 1.02 -3.17
C ILE A 39 -8.79 1.50 -4.16
N GLU A 40 -10.01 1.83 -3.68
CA GLU A 40 -11.05 2.39 -4.53
C GLU A 40 -10.66 3.76 -5.10
N GLU A 41 -10.20 4.69 -4.26
CA GLU A 41 -9.81 6.04 -4.65
C GLU A 41 -8.62 6.03 -5.63
N TYR A 42 -7.57 5.28 -5.29
CA TYR A 42 -6.34 5.21 -6.06
C TYR A 42 -6.49 4.35 -7.31
N GLY A 43 -7.13 3.18 -7.18
CA GLY A 43 -7.36 2.25 -8.29
C GLY A 43 -8.23 2.89 -9.39
N ARG A 44 -9.24 3.68 -9.02
CA ARG A 44 -10.06 4.42 -9.99
C ARG A 44 -9.25 5.48 -10.75
N THR A 45 -8.31 6.14 -10.08
CA THR A 45 -7.52 7.23 -10.67
C THR A 45 -6.40 6.69 -11.56
N SER A 46 -5.85 5.53 -11.23
CA SER A 46 -4.72 4.92 -11.94
C SER A 46 -5.12 3.84 -12.94
N ASP A 47 -6.41 3.48 -13.01
CA ASP A 47 -6.94 2.35 -13.80
C ASP A 47 -6.17 1.04 -13.56
N THR A 48 -5.79 0.80 -12.29
CA THR A 48 -5.01 -0.38 -11.88
C THR A 48 -5.82 -1.29 -10.99
N LYS A 49 -5.67 -2.60 -11.21
CA LYS A 49 -6.24 -3.65 -10.37
C LYS A 49 -5.27 -3.99 -9.24
N TRP A 50 -5.72 -3.87 -8.00
CA TRP A 50 -4.91 -4.12 -6.81
C TRP A 50 -5.17 -5.48 -6.18
N ASN A 51 -4.10 -6.16 -5.77
CA ASN A 51 -4.18 -7.38 -4.97
C ASN A 51 -4.01 -7.02 -3.49
N LEU A 52 -4.86 -7.58 -2.62
CA LEU A 52 -4.76 -7.40 -1.18
C LEU A 52 -4.18 -8.67 -0.54
N GLN A 53 -3.12 -8.50 0.24
CA GLN A 53 -2.57 -9.57 1.05
C GLN A 53 -2.54 -9.12 2.52
N SER A 54 -3.10 -9.95 3.40
CA SER A 54 -3.00 -9.72 4.85
C SER A 54 -1.84 -10.54 5.40
N SER A 55 -1.03 -9.93 6.25
CA SER A 55 -0.05 -10.63 7.07
C SER A 55 -0.47 -10.56 8.52
N ARG A 56 -0.48 -11.69 9.23
CA ARG A 56 -0.58 -11.75 10.69
C ARG A 56 0.80 -12.13 11.24
N PRO A 57 1.72 -11.17 11.44
CA PRO A 57 3.01 -11.49 12.02
C PRO A 57 2.79 -11.99 13.45
N SER A 58 2.91 -13.31 13.65
CA SER A 58 2.84 -13.97 14.96
C SER A 58 4.20 -14.01 15.67
N GLY A 59 5.20 -13.31 15.15
CA GLY A 59 6.55 -13.28 15.70
C GLY A 59 6.74 -12.21 16.76
N THR A 60 7.40 -12.56 17.86
CA THR A 60 7.94 -11.59 18.82
C THR A 60 8.96 -10.71 18.10
N ARG A 61 8.72 -9.40 18.06
CA ARG A 61 9.68 -8.43 17.52
C ARG A 61 10.92 -8.41 18.44
N LEU A 62 12.00 -9.05 18.03
CA LEU A 62 13.31 -8.90 18.65
C LEU A 62 13.98 -7.68 18.03
N VAL A 63 14.30 -6.68 18.86
CA VAL A 63 15.08 -5.50 18.49
C VAL A 63 16.45 -5.68 19.14
N CYS A 64 17.52 -5.66 18.33
CA CYS A 64 18.91 -5.68 18.80
C CYS A 64 19.31 -4.32 19.35
#